data_AF-A0A945C5X8-F1
#
_entry.id   AF-A0A945C5X8-F1
#
_cell.length_a   1.000
_cell.length_b   1.000
_cell.length_c   1.000
_cell.angle_alpha   90.00
_cell.angle_beta   90.00
_cell.angle_gamma   90.00
#
_symmetry.space_group_name_H-M   'P 1'
#
loop_
_entity.id
_entity.type
_entity.pdbx_description
1 polymer ?
#
loop_
_entity_poly.entity_id
_entity_poly.type
_entity_poly.pdbx_seq_one_letter_code
_entity_poly.pdbx_strand_id
1 'polypeptide(L)'
;MSKRILVSLSDYQRQQLDKLKERKAFTTINQAIRSGVDLLLRKESVKRWDNQVFFEYEAGMMSRHHRSGVLLSIRFQKELNYLVKNKAPQLKRGVWNILRKISQEENSNLEVKQLEFKDYFLVGFVFLRKKWSILIRYHDKEIIACRIIDPTNQVWFE
;
A
#
# COMPACT_ATOMS: atom_id res chain seq x y z
N MET A 1 -19.21 -17.92 -10.94
CA MET A 1 -19.75 -19.10 -10.24
C MET A 1 -18.89 -19.39 -9.01
N SER A 2 -19.49 -19.60 -7.83
CA SER A 2 -18.74 -19.98 -6.62
C SER A 2 -18.45 -21.49 -6.61
N LYS A 3 -17.18 -21.90 -6.51
CA LYS A 3 -16.81 -23.29 -6.22
C LYS A 3 -17.16 -23.62 -4.77
N ARG A 4 -17.88 -24.72 -4.54
CA ARG A 4 -18.11 -25.27 -3.19
C ARG A 4 -16.90 -26.11 -2.79
N ILE A 5 -16.32 -25.82 -1.64
CA ILE A 5 -15.14 -26.50 -1.11
C ILE A 5 -15.50 -26.99 0.29
N LEU A 6 -15.21 -28.27 0.59
CA LEU A 6 -15.29 -28.82 1.93
C LEU A 6 -14.02 -28.44 2.70
N VAL A 7 -14.18 -27.80 3.86
CA VAL A 7 -13.08 -27.40 4.73
C VAL A 7 -13.30 -28.00 6.10
N SER A 8 -12.33 -28.76 6.60
CA SER A 8 -12.28 -29.24 7.96
C SER A 8 -11.77 -28.14 8.88
N LEU A 9 -12.51 -27.87 9.95
CA LEU A 9 -12.15 -26.91 11.01
C LEU A 9 -11.92 -27.68 12.30
N SER A 10 -10.87 -27.33 13.03
CA SER A 10 -10.66 -27.83 14.40
C SER A 10 -11.76 -27.34 15.34
N ASP A 11 -11.98 -28.04 16.45
CA ASP A 11 -12.97 -27.65 17.46
C ASP A 11 -12.67 -26.27 18.05
N TYR A 12 -11.39 -25.96 18.25
CA TYR A 12 -10.96 -24.63 18.67
C TYR A 12 -11.38 -23.55 17.65
N GLN A 13 -11.13 -23.76 16.35
CA GLN A 13 -11.52 -22.81 15.31
C GLN A 13 -13.04 -22.64 15.23
N ARG A 14 -13.81 -23.72 15.39
CA ARG A 14 -15.29 -23.65 15.43
C ARG A 14 -15.76 -22.78 16.60
N GLN A 15 -15.25 -23.03 17.81
CA GLN A 15 -15.61 -22.24 18.99
C GLN A 15 -15.27 -20.75 18.83
N GLN A 16 -14.13 -20.41 18.21
CA GLN A 16 -13.78 -19.01 17.94
C GLN A 16 -14.72 -18.37 16.91
N LEU A 17 -15.12 -19.11 15.87
CA LEU A 17 -16.06 -18.63 14.87
C LEU A 17 -17.47 -18.45 15.45
N ASP A 18 -17.93 -19.35 16.32
CA ASP A 18 -19.22 -19.21 16.97
C ASP A 18 -19.26 -18.00 17.91
N LYS A 19 -18.20 -17.76 18.69
CA LYS A 19 -18.07 -16.54 19.53
C LYS A 19 -18.14 -15.25 18.71
N LEU A 20 -17.53 -15.22 17.53
CA LEU A 20 -17.57 -14.06 16.64
C LEU A 20 -18.94 -13.90 15.97
N LYS A 21 -19.66 -14.99 15.70
CA LYS A 21 -21.05 -14.97 15.24
C LYS A 21 -21.99 -14.42 16.30
N GLU A 22 -21.83 -14.83 17.56
CA GLU A 22 -22.60 -14.30 18.71
C GLU A 22 -22.40 -12.79 18.88
N ARG A 23 -21.18 -12.31 18.64
CA ARG A 23 -20.84 -10.88 18.61
C ARG A 23 -21.33 -10.14 17.36
N LYS A 24 -22.07 -10.81 16.47
CA LYS A 24 -22.59 -10.27 15.21
C LYS A 24 -21.51 -9.73 14.26
N ALA A 25 -20.26 -10.20 14.38
CA ALA A 25 -19.19 -9.81 13.46
C ALA A 25 -19.39 -10.39 12.05
N PHE A 26 -20.18 -11.47 11.93
CA PHE A 26 -20.59 -12.07 10.67
C PHE A 26 -21.90 -12.86 10.83
N THR A 27 -22.59 -13.07 9.71
CA THR A 27 -23.89 -13.76 9.66
C THR A 27 -23.75 -15.27 9.49
N THR A 28 -22.71 -15.73 8.81
CA THR A 28 -22.47 -17.15 8.51
C THR A 28 -21.00 -17.52 8.66
N ILE A 29 -20.73 -18.79 8.95
CA ILE A 29 -19.36 -19.34 9.00
C ILE A 29 -18.64 -19.14 7.65
N ASN A 30 -19.37 -19.28 6.54
CA ASN A 30 -18.81 -19.03 5.20
C ASN A 30 -18.33 -17.59 5.00
N GLN A 31 -19.06 -16.61 5.55
CA GLN A 31 -18.64 -15.20 5.50
C GLN A 31 -17.33 -15.00 6.26
N ALA A 32 -17.22 -15.59 7.46
CA ALA A 32 -16.01 -15.50 8.27
C ALA A 32 -14.80 -16.14 7.59
N ILE A 33 -14.97 -17.33 6.99
CA ILE A 33 -13.90 -18.01 6.24
C ILE A 33 -13.44 -17.15 5.06
N ARG A 34 -14.38 -16.57 4.29
CA ARG A 34 -14.03 -15.67 3.17
C ARG A 34 -13.25 -14.46 3.65
N SER A 35 -13.71 -13.78 4.69
CA SER A 35 -13.00 -12.63 5.27
C SER A 35 -11.59 -13.01 5.78
N GLY A 36 -11.45 -14.17 6.42
CA GLY A 36 -10.15 -14.68 6.87
C GLY A 36 -9.20 -15.00 5.71
N VAL A 37 -9.71 -15.67 4.65
CA VAL A 37 -8.93 -15.96 3.44
C VAL A 37 -8.54 -14.68 2.71
N ASP A 38 -9.46 -13.72 2.57
CA ASP A 38 -9.17 -12.41 1.97
C ASP A 38 -8.09 -11.68 2.77
N LEU A 39 -8.15 -11.72 4.09
CA LEU A 39 -7.14 -11.10 4.96
C LEU A 39 -5.78 -11.80 4.83
N LEU A 40 -5.75 -13.13 4.71
CA LEU A 40 -4.52 -13.89 4.44
C LEU A 40 -3.94 -13.57 3.05
N LEU A 41 -4.78 -13.52 2.02
CA LEU A 41 -4.37 -13.14 0.66
C LEU A 41 -3.85 -11.69 0.62
N ARG A 42 -4.50 -10.77 1.34
CA ARG A 42 -4.00 -9.40 1.52
C ARG A 42 -2.64 -9.40 2.21
N LYS A 43 -2.49 -10.11 3.34
CA LYS A 43 -1.22 -10.21 4.07
C LYS A 43 -0.10 -10.81 3.20
N GLU A 44 -0.39 -11.85 2.44
CA GLU A 44 0.58 -12.49 1.53
C GLU A 44 0.91 -11.62 0.32
N SER A 45 -0.06 -10.94 -0.27
CA SER A 45 0.20 -9.99 -1.37
C SER A 45 1.04 -8.80 -0.92
N VAL A 46 0.81 -8.28 0.30
CA VAL A 46 1.61 -7.22 0.92
C VAL A 46 3.04 -7.72 1.17
N LYS A 47 3.22 -8.92 1.74
CA LYS A 47 4.55 -9.53 1.95
C LYS A 47 5.30 -9.75 0.64
N ARG A 48 4.65 -10.28 -0.40
CA ARG A 48 5.28 -10.47 -1.72
C ARG A 48 5.70 -9.15 -2.34
N TRP A 49 4.86 -8.12 -2.20
CA TRP A 49 5.18 -6.79 -2.71
C TRP A 49 6.33 -6.14 -1.95
N ASP A 50 6.34 -6.24 -0.61
CA ASP A 50 7.44 -5.76 0.23
C ASP A 50 8.76 -6.48 -0.12
N ASN A 51 8.71 -7.80 -0.31
CA ASN A 51 9.85 -8.59 -0.78
C ASN A 51 10.33 -8.13 -2.16
N GLN A 52 9.42 -7.74 -3.05
CA GLN A 52 9.77 -7.24 -4.37
C GLN A 52 10.45 -5.87 -4.30
N VAL A 53 9.93 -4.94 -3.49
CA VAL A 53 10.58 -3.63 -3.27
C VAL A 53 11.97 -3.82 -2.66
N PHE A 54 12.09 -4.71 -1.67
CA PHE A 54 13.37 -5.01 -1.05
C PHE A 54 14.36 -5.66 -2.04
N PHE A 55 13.90 -6.62 -2.84
CA PHE A 55 14.71 -7.22 -3.89
C PHE A 55 15.19 -6.19 -4.93
N GLU A 56 14.33 -5.26 -5.35
CA GLU A 56 14.71 -4.17 -6.25
C GLU A 56 15.80 -3.27 -5.64
N TYR A 57 15.78 -3.06 -4.32
CA TYR A 57 16.76 -2.26 -3.60
C TYR A 57 18.11 -2.97 -3.55
N GLU A 58 18.14 -4.21 -3.04
CA GLU A 58 19.35 -5.04 -2.93
C GLU A 58 20.01 -5.29 -4.29
N ALA A 59 19.21 -5.47 -5.34
CA ALA A 59 19.70 -5.67 -6.70
C ALA A 59 20.15 -4.37 -7.40
N GLY A 60 20.05 -3.21 -6.75
CA GLY A 60 20.43 -1.91 -7.35
C GLY A 60 19.56 -1.50 -8.54
N MET A 61 18.33 -2.01 -8.63
CA MET A 61 17.43 -1.80 -9.78
C MET A 61 16.58 -0.52 -9.66
N MET A 62 16.67 0.19 -8.53
CA MET A 62 15.92 1.42 -8.30
C MET A 62 16.57 2.61 -9.00
N SER A 63 15.75 3.47 -9.59
CA SER A 63 16.23 4.74 -10.15
C SER A 63 16.21 5.81 -9.07
N ARG A 64 17.29 6.61 -8.98
CA ARG A 64 17.33 7.75 -8.07
C ARG A 64 16.81 9.00 -8.75
N HIS A 65 15.84 9.67 -8.13
CA HIS A 65 15.41 10.97 -8.61
C HIS A 65 16.43 12.04 -8.22
N HIS A 66 17.06 12.66 -9.22
CA HIS A 66 18.22 13.54 -9.05
C HIS A 66 18.00 14.73 -8.12
N ARG A 67 16.79 15.31 -8.07
CA ARG A 67 16.51 16.49 -7.24
C ARG A 67 16.08 16.18 -5.82
N SER A 68 15.50 15.00 -5.59
CA SER A 68 14.99 14.64 -4.27
C SER A 68 15.83 13.57 -3.58
N GLY A 69 16.82 12.96 -4.25
CA GLY A 69 17.59 11.85 -3.67
C GLY A 69 16.81 10.55 -3.46
N VAL A 70 15.47 10.59 -3.45
CA VAL A 70 14.56 9.46 -3.28
C VAL A 70 14.76 8.39 -4.36
N LEU A 71 14.86 7.14 -3.93
CA LEU A 71 14.86 5.96 -4.79
C LEU A 71 13.44 5.61 -5.26
N LEU A 72 13.29 5.24 -6.52
CA LEU A 72 12.01 4.93 -7.13
C LEU A 72 11.95 3.45 -7.45
N SER A 73 11.02 2.74 -6.83
CA SER A 73 10.71 1.36 -7.22
C SER A 73 10.22 1.31 -8.68
N ILE A 74 10.41 0.17 -9.34
CA ILE A 74 9.97 -0.04 -10.73
C ILE A 74 8.45 0.15 -10.83
N ARG A 75 7.73 -0.35 -9.82
CA ARG A 75 6.27 -0.23 -9.75
C ARG A 75 5.81 1.22 -9.64
N PHE A 76 6.41 2.00 -8.75
CA PHE A 76 6.12 3.43 -8.62
C PHE A 76 6.29 4.16 -9.96
N GLN A 77 7.40 3.89 -10.66
CA GLN A 77 7.68 4.50 -11.95
C GLN A 77 6.63 4.14 -13.01
N LYS A 78 6.22 2.87 -13.07
CA LYS A 78 5.16 2.41 -13.99
C LYS A 78 3.81 3.06 -13.68
N GLU A 79 3.42 3.10 -12.40
CA GLU A 79 2.17 3.72 -11.95
C GLU A 79 2.15 5.22 -12.25
N LEU A 80 3.22 5.94 -11.93
CA LEU A 80 3.33 7.37 -12.23
C LEU A 80 3.25 7.64 -13.74
N ASN A 81 3.99 6.88 -14.55
CA ASN A 81 3.95 7.04 -16.01
C ASN A 81 2.57 6.75 -16.58
N TYR A 82 1.87 5.72 -16.07
CA TYR A 82 0.50 5.42 -16.48
C TYR A 82 -0.46 6.56 -16.12
N LEU A 83 -0.40 7.07 -14.89
CA LEU A 83 -1.26 8.17 -14.43
C LEU A 83 -1.00 9.46 -15.22
N VAL A 84 0.26 9.77 -15.50
CA VAL A 84 0.65 10.95 -16.28
C VAL A 84 0.16 10.85 -17.72
N LYS A 85 0.27 9.67 -18.35
CA LYS A 85 -0.20 9.47 -19.72
C LYS A 85 -1.72 9.50 -19.85
N ASN A 86 -2.45 8.92 -18.89
CA ASN A 86 -3.87 8.59 -19.08
C ASN A 86 -4.86 9.38 -18.20
N LYS A 87 -4.42 9.94 -17.06
CA LYS A 87 -5.35 10.54 -16.08
C LYS A 87 -5.02 11.99 -15.74
N ALA A 88 -3.76 12.29 -15.45
CA ALA A 88 -3.34 13.59 -14.92
C ALA A 88 -1.91 13.94 -15.39
N PRO A 89 -1.74 14.54 -16.58
CA PRO A 89 -0.42 14.86 -17.15
C PRO A 89 0.45 15.75 -16.25
N GLN A 90 -0.19 16.61 -15.45
CA GLN A 90 0.51 17.52 -14.55
C GLN A 90 0.92 16.87 -13.22
N LEU A 91 0.43 15.66 -12.91
CA LEU A 91 0.68 14.97 -11.65
C LEU A 91 2.17 14.73 -11.40
N LYS A 92 2.95 14.51 -12.46
CA LYS A 92 4.40 14.32 -12.38
C LYS A 92 5.09 15.43 -11.59
N ARG A 93 4.72 16.70 -11.84
CA ARG A 93 5.30 17.86 -11.15
C ARG A 93 4.90 17.88 -9.67
N GLY A 94 3.64 17.60 -9.37
CA GLY A 94 3.15 17.49 -7.99
C GLY A 94 3.92 16.44 -7.20
N VAL A 95 4.04 15.23 -7.75
CA VAL A 95 4.76 14.11 -7.15
C VAL A 95 6.22 14.45 -6.87
N TRP A 96 6.94 15.05 -7.82
CA TRP A 96 8.33 15.43 -7.60
C TRP A 96 8.51 16.50 -6.52
N ASN A 97 7.59 17.47 -6.46
CA ASN A 97 7.62 18.48 -5.39
C ASN A 97 7.39 17.84 -4.02
N ILE A 98 6.49 16.86 -3.92
CA ILE A 98 6.26 16.13 -2.67
C ILE A 98 7.46 15.29 -2.27
N LEU A 99 8.04 14.53 -3.20
CA LEU A 99 9.24 13.72 -2.91
C LEU A 99 10.43 14.57 -2.48
N ARG A 100 10.58 15.78 -3.05
CA ARG A 100 11.60 16.74 -2.61
C ARG A 100 11.35 17.21 -1.17
N LYS A 101 10.11 17.59 -0.85
CA LYS A 101 9.71 18.01 0.50
C LYS A 101 9.98 16.94 1.55
N ILE A 102 9.61 15.70 1.24
CA ILE A 102 9.86 14.54 2.13
C ILE A 102 11.36 14.39 2.40
N SER A 103 12.19 14.42 1.35
CA SER A 103 13.65 14.24 1.52
C SER A 103 14.34 15.39 2.25
N GLN A 104 13.80 16.60 2.20
CA GLN A 104 14.40 17.77 2.84
C GLN A 104 13.83 18.03 4.24
N GLU A 105 12.96 17.16 4.74
CA GLU A 105 12.21 17.35 5.99
C GLU A 105 11.54 18.74 6.06
N GLU A 106 11.14 19.28 4.90
CA GLU A 106 10.52 20.61 4.84
C GLU A 106 9.17 20.53 5.57
N ASN A 107 9.01 21.33 6.64
CA ASN A 107 7.75 21.52 7.37
C ASN A 107 6.64 21.88 6.37
N SER A 108 5.90 20.87 5.97
CA SER A 108 4.84 20.96 4.99
C SER A 108 3.62 20.30 5.58
N ASN A 109 2.44 20.85 5.27
CA ASN A 109 1.13 20.29 5.65
C ASN A 109 0.87 18.96 4.91
N LEU A 110 1.82 18.04 4.94
CA LEU A 110 1.73 16.69 4.43
C LEU A 110 1.08 15.84 5.50
N GLU A 111 0.05 15.11 5.10
CA GLU A 111 -0.61 14.15 5.98
C GLU A 111 0.23 12.87 5.95
N VAL A 112 1.14 12.70 6.91
CA VAL A 112 1.99 11.50 7.02
C VAL A 112 1.36 10.53 8.01
N LYS A 113 0.96 9.35 7.51
CA LYS A 113 0.44 8.25 8.34
C LYS A 113 1.43 7.09 8.32
N GLN A 114 2.00 6.76 9.46
CA GLN A 114 2.79 5.54 9.61
C GLN A 114 1.86 4.32 9.52
N LEU A 115 2.28 3.31 8.75
CA LEU A 115 1.57 2.03 8.68
C LEU A 115 2.17 1.07 9.69
N GLU A 116 1.37 0.15 10.23
CA GLU A 116 1.81 -0.83 11.23
C GLU A 116 2.92 -1.78 10.73
N PHE A 117 3.14 -1.82 9.41
CA PHE A 117 4.14 -2.68 8.78
C PHE A 117 5.41 -1.92 8.39
N LYS A 118 6.56 -2.39 8.87
CA LYS A 118 7.92 -2.26 8.29
C LYS A 118 8.29 -0.88 7.71
N ASP A 119 8.36 0.15 8.56
CA ASP A 119 8.87 1.48 8.20
C ASP A 119 8.21 2.09 6.95
N TYR A 120 6.97 1.70 6.66
CA TYR A 120 6.17 2.26 5.59
C TYR A 120 5.34 3.43 6.10
N PHE A 121 5.29 4.48 5.28
CA PHE A 121 4.53 5.68 5.56
C PHE A 121 3.70 6.05 4.33
N LEU A 122 2.46 6.42 4.59
CA LEU A 122 1.58 6.99 3.60
C LEU A 122 1.69 8.52 3.69
N VAL A 123 2.10 9.17 2.60
CA VAL A 123 2.18 10.64 2.52
C VAL A 123 1.06 11.15 1.63
N GLY A 124 0.06 11.74 2.26
CA GLY A 124 -1.08 12.39 1.60
C GLY A 124 -0.74 13.81 1.14
N PHE A 125 -1.21 14.16 -0.07
CA PHE A 125 -1.09 15.49 -0.63
C PHE A 125 -2.29 15.82 -1.52
N VAL A 126 -2.62 17.12 -1.63
CA VAL A 126 -3.69 17.59 -2.50
C VAL A 126 -3.09 18.06 -3.82
N PHE A 127 -3.60 17.53 -4.92
CA PHE A 127 -3.23 17.95 -6.27
C PHE A 127 -4.47 18.03 -7.16
N LEU A 128 -4.68 19.17 -7.84
CA LEU A 128 -5.87 19.44 -8.66
C LEU A 128 -7.20 19.15 -7.92
N ARG A 129 -7.32 19.62 -6.67
CA ARG A 129 -8.48 19.41 -5.77
C ARG A 129 -8.79 17.93 -5.44
N LYS A 130 -7.89 17.00 -5.77
CA LYS A 130 -8.00 15.59 -5.39
C LYS A 130 -6.93 15.22 -4.37
N LYS A 131 -7.27 14.35 -3.42
CA LYS A 131 -6.32 13.81 -2.44
C LYS A 131 -5.59 12.61 -3.05
N TRP A 132 -4.28 12.71 -3.16
CA TRP A 132 -3.39 11.64 -3.60
C TRP A 132 -2.55 11.19 -2.43
N SER A 133 -2.02 9.97 -2.51
CA SER A 133 -1.05 9.50 -1.53
C SER A 133 0.13 8.82 -2.20
N ILE A 134 1.32 8.98 -1.63
CA ILE A 134 2.50 8.20 -1.99
C ILE A 134 2.79 7.27 -0.83
N LEU A 135 3.00 5.99 -1.13
CA LEU A 135 3.53 5.04 -0.18
C LEU A 135 5.06 5.10 -0.25
N ILE A 136 5.68 5.51 0.85
CA ILE A 136 7.13 5.55 1.01
C ILE A 136 7.58 4.52 2.04
N ARG A 137 8.83 4.08 1.91
CA ARG A 137 9.53 3.27 2.90
C ARG A 137 10.84 3.95 3.27
N TYR A 138 11.15 3.98 4.56
CA TYR A 138 12.50 4.31 5.01
C TYR A 138 13.28 3.01 5.16
N HIS A 139 14.49 2.99 4.59
CA HIS A 139 15.39 1.86 4.73
C HIS A 139 16.82 2.39 4.85
N ASP A 140 17.46 2.13 5.99
CA ASP A 140 18.72 2.74 6.39
C ASP A 140 18.66 4.28 6.30
N LYS A 141 19.48 4.88 5.42
CA LYS A 141 19.52 6.32 5.15
C LYS A 141 18.77 6.72 3.89
N GLU A 142 18.07 5.76 3.27
CA GLU A 142 17.42 5.93 1.98
C GLU A 142 15.90 6.01 2.12
N ILE A 143 15.30 6.85 1.28
CA ILE A 143 13.85 6.97 1.14
C ILE A 143 13.49 6.31 -0.18
N ILE A 144 12.53 5.38 -0.13
CA ILE A 144 12.07 4.64 -1.30
C ILE A 144 10.61 5.04 -1.57
N ALA A 145 10.32 5.56 -2.76
CA ALA A 145 8.98 5.73 -3.27
C ALA A 145 8.48 4.41 -3.86
N CYS A 146 7.51 3.80 -3.17
CA CYS A 146 7.08 2.44 -3.47
C CYS A 146 5.83 2.41 -4.35
N ARG A 147 4.81 3.26 -4.08
CA ARG A 147 3.59 3.37 -4.91
C ARG A 147 2.99 4.76 -4.94
N ILE A 148 2.16 5.01 -5.95
CA ILE A 148 1.25 6.17 -5.99
C ILE A 148 -0.21 5.70 -5.94
N ILE A 149 -0.97 6.23 -4.99
CA ILE A 149 -2.36 5.87 -4.76
C ILE A 149 -3.25 6.95 -5.35
N ASP A 150 -4.05 6.55 -6.32
CA ASP A 150 -5.04 7.39 -6.97
C ASP A 150 -6.27 7.56 -6.05
N PRO A 151 -6.79 8.79 -5.87
CA PRO A 151 -8.01 9.07 -5.11
C PRO A 151 -9.21 8.20 -5.49
N THR A 152 -9.31 7.74 -6.75
CA THR A 152 -10.43 6.89 -7.19
C THR A 152 -10.24 5.41 -6.82
N ASN A 153 -9.01 5.00 -6.54
CA ASN A 153 -8.67 3.65 -6.08
C ASN A 153 -8.41 3.70 -4.57
N GLN A 154 -9.48 3.87 -3.80
CA GLN A 154 -9.49 3.64 -2.35
C GLN A 154 -9.37 2.15 -2.03
N VAL A 155 -8.27 1.50 -2.45
CA VAL A 155 -7.84 0.25 -1.83
C VAL A 155 -6.90 0.67 -0.72
N TRP A 156 -7.48 1.02 0.43
CA TRP A 156 -6.72 1.39 1.60
C TRP A 156 -6.12 0.14 2.22
N PHE A 157 -4.85 0.27 2.60
CA PHE A 157 -4.26 -0.49 3.69
C PHE A 157 -4.94 0.04 4.96
N GLU A 158 -6.16 -0.44 5.23
CA GLU A 158 -6.73 -0.47 6.58
C GLU A 158 -6.11 -1.64 7.35
#